data_AF-A0A8J8NIG4-F1
#
_entry.id   AF-A0A8J8NIG4-F1
#
_cell.length_a   1.000
_cell.length_b   1.000
_cell.length_c   1.000
_cell.angle_alpha   90.00
_cell.angle_beta   90.00
_cell.angle_gamma   90.00
#
_symmetry.space_group_name_H-M   'P 1'
#
loop_
_entity.id
_entity.type
_entity.pdbx_description
1 polymer ?
#
loop_
_entity_poly.entity_id
_entity_poly.type
_entity_poly.pdbx_seq_one_letter_code
_entity_poly.pdbx_strand_id
1 'polypeptide(L)'
;MFSLFNYPPQRQFGVHLCRKLSQQAHRMETAIKVYILSQLKTGQVTMWTSESSPRLEETEKLLETEKVPYDAIDVDKEFPGERQKIIKDALFEYTHSHAFPSVFVSGEYIGNLQDLESAIKSGSLKRSLKLQ
;
A
#
# COMPACT_ATOMS: atom_id res chain seq x y z
N MET A 1 -16.64 -23.17 62.42
CA MET A 1 -15.38 -23.28 61.66
C MET A 1 -15.74 -23.11 60.19
N PHE A 2 -15.81 -21.88 59.69
CA PHE A 2 -16.09 -21.57 58.28
C PHE A 2 -14.95 -20.71 57.76
N SER A 3 -14.19 -21.26 56.81
CA SER A 3 -13.05 -20.59 56.18
C SER A 3 -13.56 -19.60 55.13
N LEU A 4 -13.29 -18.32 55.35
CA LEU A 4 -13.52 -17.25 54.37
C LEU A 4 -12.39 -17.28 53.33
N PHE A 5 -12.67 -17.84 52.15
CA PHE A 5 -11.82 -17.66 50.98
C PHE A 5 -11.96 -16.21 50.48
N ASN A 6 -10.99 -15.35 50.85
CA ASN A 6 -10.77 -14.05 50.23
C ASN A 6 -10.16 -14.27 48.84
N TYR A 7 -10.94 -14.07 47.77
CA TYR A 7 -10.40 -13.90 46.42
C TYR A 7 -10.01 -12.42 46.22
N PRO A 8 -8.80 -12.10 45.75
CA PRO A 8 -8.42 -10.73 45.44
C PRO A 8 -9.21 -10.20 44.22
N PRO A 9 -9.53 -8.90 44.18
CA PRO A 9 -10.26 -8.30 43.07
C PRO A 9 -9.45 -8.37 41.77
N GLN A 10 -10.06 -8.91 40.71
CA GLN A 10 -9.44 -9.01 39.39
C GLN A 10 -9.14 -7.61 38.83
N ARG A 11 -7.89 -7.43 38.35
CA ARG A 11 -7.38 -6.19 37.75
C ARG A 11 -8.15 -5.84 36.47
N GLN A 12 -9.05 -4.86 36.56
CA GLN A 12 -9.78 -4.28 35.42
C GLN A 12 -8.90 -3.40 34.48
N PHE A 13 -7.64 -3.16 34.83
CA PHE A 13 -6.74 -2.27 34.07
C PHE A 13 -6.32 -2.80 32.70
N GLY A 14 -6.27 -4.12 32.50
CA GLY A 14 -5.80 -4.72 31.24
C GLY A 14 -6.75 -4.51 30.06
N VAL A 15 -8.07 -4.58 30.30
CA VAL A 15 -9.09 -4.59 29.24
C VAL A 15 -9.24 -3.21 28.59
N HIS A 16 -9.12 -2.14 29.38
CA HIS A 16 -9.23 -0.76 28.88
C HIS A 16 -8.02 -0.35 28.05
N LEU A 17 -6.81 -0.76 28.46
CA LEU A 17 -5.58 -0.49 27.71
C LEU A 17 -5.58 -1.26 26.38
N CYS A 18 -5.92 -2.55 26.39
CA CYS A 18 -6.06 -3.34 25.16
C CYS A 18 -7.07 -2.73 24.19
N ARG A 19 -8.22 -2.25 24.68
CA ARG A 19 -9.23 -1.59 23.83
C ARG A 19 -8.70 -0.30 23.20
N LYS A 20 -7.99 0.53 23.96
CA LYS A 20 -7.39 1.77 23.45
C LYS A 20 -6.31 1.50 22.39
N LEU A 21 -5.42 0.55 22.65
CA LEU A 21 -4.37 0.15 21.72
C LEU A 21 -4.95 -0.43 20.43
N SER A 22 -5.98 -1.27 20.53
CA SER A 22 -6.69 -1.82 19.37
C SER A 22 -7.37 -0.72 18.54
N GLN A 23 -8.06 0.23 19.19
CA GLN A 23 -8.68 1.36 18.49
C GLN A 23 -7.64 2.26 17.81
N GLN A 24 -6.50 2.50 18.46
CA GLN A 24 -5.41 3.28 17.90
C GLN A 24 -4.78 2.60 16.69
N ALA A 25 -4.53 1.28 16.76
CA ALA A 25 -4.02 0.49 15.65
C ALA A 25 -4.96 0.55 14.44
N HIS A 26 -6.26 0.35 14.64
CA HIS A 26 -7.25 0.39 13.56
C HIS A 26 -7.34 1.79 12.91
N ARG A 27 -7.28 2.87 13.70
CA ARG A 27 -7.24 4.23 13.15
C ARG A 27 -6.01 4.47 12.31
N MET A 28 -4.86 3.96 12.77
CA MET A 28 -3.59 4.10 12.05
C MET A 28 -3.65 3.37 10.72
N GLU A 29 -4.10 2.10 10.71
CA GLU A 29 -4.31 1.30 9.49
C GLU A 29 -5.23 2.01 8.49
N THR A 30 -6.35 2.57 8.97
CA THR A 30 -7.27 3.36 8.15
C THR A 30 -6.57 4.58 7.56
N ALA A 31 -5.80 5.33 8.35
CA ALA A 31 -5.09 6.51 7.89
C ALA A 31 -4.04 6.18 6.81
N ILE A 32 -3.37 5.03 6.94
CA ILE A 32 -2.39 4.54 5.95
C ILE A 32 -3.08 4.18 4.64
N LYS A 33 -4.20 3.46 4.71
CA LYS A 33 -5.00 3.12 3.52
C LYS A 33 -5.49 4.38 2.82
N VAL A 34 -6.01 5.35 3.58
CA VAL A 34 -6.41 6.66 3.06
C VAL A 34 -5.23 7.38 2.41
N TYR A 35 -4.04 7.33 3.01
CA TYR A 35 -2.85 7.93 2.44
C TYR A 35 -2.48 7.27 1.10
N ILE A 36 -2.37 5.93 1.02
CA ILE A 36 -2.06 5.22 -0.24
C ILE A 36 -3.05 5.61 -1.33
N LEU A 37 -4.36 5.54 -1.02
CA LEU A 37 -5.41 5.91 -1.98
C LEU A 37 -5.36 7.39 -2.38
N SER A 38 -4.96 8.29 -1.49
CA SER A 38 -4.82 9.72 -1.81
C SER A 38 -3.70 10.02 -2.81
N GLN A 39 -2.71 9.13 -2.92
CA GLN A 39 -1.63 9.26 -3.91
C GLN A 39 -2.07 8.81 -5.30
N LEU A 40 -3.15 8.03 -5.38
CA LEU A 40 -3.65 7.48 -6.63
C LEU A 40 -4.50 8.52 -7.35
N LYS A 41 -4.04 8.95 -8.53
CA LYS A 41 -4.71 9.98 -9.33
C LYS A 41 -5.46 9.37 -10.51
N THR A 42 -6.66 9.88 -10.78
CA THR A 42 -7.42 9.53 -11.99
C THR A 42 -6.72 10.08 -13.23
N GLY A 43 -6.61 9.27 -14.29
CA GLY A 43 -6.00 9.68 -15.56
C GLY A 43 -4.46 9.72 -15.52
N GLN A 44 -3.84 9.14 -14.50
CA GLN A 44 -2.39 9.06 -14.36
C GLN A 44 -1.95 7.65 -13.96
N VAL A 45 -0.71 7.32 -14.29
CA VAL A 45 -0.03 6.14 -13.75
C VAL A 45 0.67 6.53 -12.44
N THR A 46 0.43 5.77 -11.38
CA THR A 46 1.16 5.88 -10.11
C THR A 46 1.90 4.58 -9.87
N MET A 47 3.19 4.65 -9.58
CA MET A 47 4.04 3.49 -9.38
C MET A 47 4.67 3.57 -7.99
N TRP A 48 4.49 2.52 -7.20
CA TRP A 48 5.20 2.37 -5.95
C TRP A 48 6.47 1.57 -6.20
N THR A 49 7.60 2.04 -5.66
CA THR A 49 8.94 1.47 -5.88
C THR A 49 9.68 1.24 -4.56
N SER A 50 10.76 0.48 -4.64
CA SER A 50 11.66 0.15 -3.52
C SER A 50 13.06 -0.08 -4.09
N GLU A 51 14.10 0.23 -3.32
CA GLU A 51 15.52 0.13 -3.70
C GLU A 51 15.93 -1.26 -4.21
N SER A 52 15.24 -2.33 -3.79
CA SER A 52 15.50 -3.70 -4.24
C SER A 52 14.61 -4.15 -5.40
N SER A 53 13.93 -3.24 -6.10
CA SER A 53 12.93 -3.58 -7.10
C SER A 53 13.59 -4.06 -8.40
N PRO A 54 13.52 -5.36 -8.75
CA PRO A 54 13.92 -5.80 -10.07
C PRO A 54 13.01 -5.14 -11.11
N ARG A 55 13.55 -4.76 -12.27
CA ARG A 55 12.79 -4.21 -13.41
C ARG A 55 12.16 -2.82 -13.23
N LEU A 56 12.61 -2.04 -12.23
CA LEU A 56 12.22 -0.63 -12.11
C LEU A 56 12.58 0.15 -13.38
N GLU A 57 13.85 0.08 -13.79
CA GLU A 57 14.36 0.77 -14.99
C GLU A 57 13.60 0.36 -16.26
N GLU A 58 13.26 -0.92 -16.41
CA GLU A 58 12.48 -1.42 -17.55
C GLU A 58 11.06 -0.84 -17.56
N THR A 59 10.44 -0.70 -16.39
CA THR A 59 9.09 -0.14 -16.24
C THR A 59 9.07 1.35 -16.55
N GLU A 60 10.03 2.10 -16.02
CA GLU A 60 10.18 3.54 -16.31
C GLU A 60 10.42 3.78 -17.81
N LYS A 61 11.35 3.02 -18.40
CA LYS A 61 11.65 3.11 -19.83
C LYS A 61 10.44 2.78 -20.71
N LEU A 62 9.63 1.80 -20.32
CA LEU A 62 8.40 1.43 -21.03
C LEU A 62 7.39 2.58 -21.02
N LEU A 63 7.16 3.19 -19.85
CA LEU A 63 6.25 4.33 -19.70
C LEU A 63 6.76 5.56 -20.47
N GLU A 64 8.06 5.83 -20.44
CA GLU A 64 8.69 6.92 -21.19
C GLU A 64 8.57 6.72 -22.71
N THR A 65 8.80 5.49 -23.19
CA THR A 65 8.68 5.13 -24.62
C THR A 65 7.25 5.35 -25.11
N GLU A 66 6.25 4.96 -24.32
CA GLU A 66 4.84 5.17 -24.63
C GLU A 66 4.36 6.61 -24.35
N LYS A 67 5.24 7.49 -23.86
CA LYS A 67 4.95 8.88 -23.47
C LYS A 67 3.79 8.99 -22.47
N VAL A 68 3.72 8.02 -21.56
CA VAL A 68 2.72 7.98 -20.50
C VAL A 68 3.29 8.68 -19.27
N PRO A 69 2.68 9.77 -18.79
CA PRO A 69 3.13 10.42 -17.58
C PRO A 69 2.87 9.52 -16.37
N TYR A 70 3.85 9.44 -15.48
CA TYR A 70 3.76 8.65 -14.25
C TYR A 70 4.35 9.39 -13.06
N ASP A 71 3.80 9.11 -11.88
CA ASP A 71 4.40 9.49 -10.59
C ASP A 71 4.99 8.23 -9.95
N ALA A 72 6.25 8.29 -9.52
CA ALA A 72 6.91 7.22 -8.79
C ALA A 72 7.10 7.59 -7.32
N ILE A 73 6.68 6.72 -6.41
CA ILE A 73 6.81 6.90 -4.96
C ILE A 73 7.73 5.81 -4.43
N ASP A 74 8.91 6.22 -3.96
CA ASP A 74 9.91 5.32 -3.39
C ASP A 74 9.63 5.13 -1.90
N VAL A 75 9.13 3.94 -1.53
CA VAL A 75 8.75 3.62 -0.15
C VAL A 75 9.94 3.70 0.79
N ASP A 76 11.13 3.36 0.31
CA ASP A 76 12.33 3.27 1.15
C ASP A 76 12.86 4.65 1.48
N LYS A 77 12.75 5.59 0.54
CA LYS A 77 13.13 7.00 0.74
C LYS A 77 12.08 7.79 1.50
N GLU A 78 10.80 7.62 1.16
CA GLU A 78 9.72 8.43 1.76
C GLU A 78 9.36 7.96 3.17
N PHE A 79 9.51 6.66 3.47
CA PHE A 79 9.10 6.07 4.74
C PHE A 79 10.22 5.25 5.37
N PRO A 80 11.28 5.86 5.92
CA PRO A 80 12.33 5.09 6.58
C PRO A 80 11.85 4.43 7.89
N GLY A 81 12.48 3.30 8.24
CA GLY A 81 12.26 2.59 9.51
C GLY A 81 10.95 1.81 9.56
N GLU A 82 10.26 1.81 10.72
CA GLU A 82 9.04 1.02 10.92
C GLU A 82 7.90 1.40 9.96
N ARG A 83 7.84 2.65 9.51
CA ARG A 83 6.83 3.13 8.55
C ARG A 83 6.97 2.47 7.19
N GLN A 84 8.20 2.12 6.78
CA GLN A 84 8.48 1.40 5.54
C GLN A 84 7.69 0.10 5.49
N LYS A 85 7.82 -0.70 6.56
CA LYS A 85 7.17 -1.99 6.68
C LYS A 85 5.67 -1.85 6.66
N ILE A 86 5.15 -0.88 7.41
CA ILE A 86 3.70 -0.61 7.50
C ILE A 86 3.11 -0.26 6.11
N ILE A 87 3.79 0.56 5.31
CA ILE A 87 3.35 0.89 3.95
C ILE A 87 3.44 -0.33 3.03
N LYS A 88 4.53 -1.11 3.09
CA LYS A 88 4.69 -2.33 2.30
C LYS A 88 3.62 -3.38 2.63
N ASP A 89 3.29 -3.55 3.90
CA ASP A 89 2.23 -4.45 4.37
C ASP A 89 0.86 -3.97 3.87
N ALA A 90 0.57 -2.67 3.96
CA ALA A 90 -0.68 -2.09 3.47
C ALA A 90 -0.82 -2.16 1.93
N LEU A 91 0.29 -1.98 1.19
CA LEU A 91 0.31 -2.19 -0.26
C LEU A 91 0.03 -3.66 -0.58
N PHE A 92 0.65 -4.61 0.13
CA PHE A 92 0.38 -6.04 -0.03
C PHE A 92 -1.09 -6.39 0.25
N GLU A 93 -1.73 -5.79 1.25
CA GLU A 93 -3.16 -5.99 1.47
C GLU A 93 -4.04 -5.54 0.29
N TYR A 94 -3.61 -4.50 -0.43
CA TYR A 94 -4.35 -3.98 -1.58
C TYR A 94 -4.06 -4.73 -2.88
N THR A 95 -2.79 -5.07 -3.11
CA THR A 95 -2.31 -5.68 -4.37
C THR A 95 -2.25 -7.20 -4.32
N HIS A 96 -2.30 -7.77 -3.11
CA HIS A 96 -1.96 -9.17 -2.83
C HIS A 96 -0.58 -9.58 -3.37
N SER A 97 0.34 -8.63 -3.51
CA SER A 97 1.67 -8.84 -4.08
C SER A 97 2.73 -8.03 -3.35
N HIS A 98 3.86 -8.67 -3.02
CA HIS A 98 5.05 -8.00 -2.51
C HIS A 98 5.99 -7.51 -3.63
N ALA A 99 5.61 -7.73 -4.89
CA ALA A 99 6.44 -7.36 -6.02
C ALA A 99 6.44 -5.84 -6.21
N PHE A 100 7.66 -5.30 -6.32
CA PHE A 100 7.89 -3.97 -6.84
C PHE A 100 8.49 -4.10 -8.26
N PRO A 101 8.21 -3.15 -9.17
CA PRO A 101 7.32 -2.02 -8.98
C PRO A 101 5.84 -2.44 -8.99
N SER A 102 5.04 -1.80 -8.14
CA SER A 102 3.58 -1.97 -8.12
C SER A 102 2.92 -0.82 -8.86
N VAL A 103 2.27 -1.11 -9.97
CA VAL A 103 1.74 -0.10 -10.91
C VAL A 103 0.23 0.03 -10.76
N PHE A 104 -0.21 1.28 -10.70
CA PHE A 104 -1.61 1.68 -10.62
C PHE A 104 -1.93 2.61 -11.79
N VAL A 105 -3.11 2.46 -12.37
CA VAL A 105 -3.60 3.31 -13.46
C VAL A 105 -4.96 3.83 -13.09
N SER A 106 -5.11 5.16 -13.06
CA SER A 106 -6.39 5.80 -12.68
C SER A 106 -6.92 5.34 -11.31
N GLY A 107 -6.01 4.95 -10.41
CA GLY A 107 -6.30 4.43 -9.07
C GLY A 107 -6.66 2.96 -8.95
N GLU A 108 -6.64 2.23 -10.06
CA GLU A 108 -6.78 0.78 -10.06
C GLU A 108 -5.40 0.11 -10.10
N TYR A 109 -5.21 -0.92 -9.26
CA TYR A 109 -4.00 -1.73 -9.33
C TYR A 109 -4.03 -2.57 -10.61
N ILE A 110 -3.01 -2.41 -11.46
CA ILE A 110 -2.91 -3.18 -12.70
C ILE A 110 -1.92 -4.33 -12.59
N GLY A 111 -0.94 -4.26 -11.68
CA GLY A 111 0.06 -5.31 -11.52
C GLY A 111 1.49 -4.81 -11.59
N ASN A 112 2.36 -5.65 -12.17
CA ASN A 112 3.78 -5.39 -12.36
C ASN A 112 4.10 -5.05 -13.84
N LEU A 113 5.38 -5.06 -14.22
CA LEU A 113 5.83 -4.78 -15.60
C LEU A 113 5.10 -5.64 -16.66
N GLN A 114 4.92 -6.93 -16.42
CA GLN A 114 4.31 -7.84 -17.40
C GLN A 114 2.84 -7.49 -17.64
N ASP A 115 2.14 -7.10 -16.58
CA ASP A 115 0.75 -6.67 -16.66
C ASP A 115 0.65 -5.32 -17.38
N LEU A 116 1.58 -4.40 -17.11
CA LEU A 116 1.68 -3.12 -17.81
C LEU A 116 1.95 -3.30 -19.31
N GLU A 117 2.89 -4.15 -19.69
CA GLU A 117 3.14 -4.48 -21.11
C GLU A 117 1.88 -5.03 -21.79
N SER A 118 1.17 -5.92 -21.10
CA SER A 118 -0.08 -6.50 -21.59
C SER A 118 -1.18 -5.43 -21.72
N ALA A 119 -1.22 -4.48 -20.79
CA ALA A 119 -2.15 -3.35 -20.83
C ALA A 119 -1.86 -2.39 -22.00
N ILE A 120 -0.59 -2.15 -22.32
CA ILE A 120 -0.15 -1.36 -23.48
C ILE A 120 -0.52 -2.08 -24.77
N LYS A 121 -0.14 -3.36 -24.91
CA LYS A 121 -0.41 -4.17 -26.11
C LYS A 121 -1.91 -4.29 -26.42
N SER A 122 -2.75 -4.41 -25.38
CA SER A 122 -4.22 -4.46 -25.52
C SER A 122 -4.89 -3.09 -25.70
N GLY A 123 -4.12 -2.00 -25.61
CA GLY A 123 -4.62 -0.63 -25.61
C GLY A 123 -5.50 -0.28 -24.40
N SER A 124 -5.57 -1.14 -23.39
CA SER A 124 -6.37 -0.88 -22.18
C SER A 124 -5.77 0.26 -21.36
N LEU A 125 -4.44 0.39 -21.34
CA LEU A 125 -3.77 1.51 -20.67
C LEU A 125 -4.26 2.87 -21.20
N LYS A 126 -4.25 3.05 -22.53
CA LYS A 126 -4.69 4.31 -23.16
C LYS A 126 -6.17 4.61 -22.88
N ARG A 127 -7.02 3.58 -22.86
CA ARG A 127 -8.44 3.70 -22.49
C ARG A 127 -8.61 4.17 -21.04
N SER A 128 -7.90 3.56 -20.09
CA SER A 128 -7.96 3.94 -18.67
C SER A 128 -7.44 5.35 -18.41
N LEU A 129 -6.47 5.81 -19.21
CA LEU A 129 -5.91 7.16 -19.14
C LEU A 129 -6.69 8.19 -19.98
N LYS A 130 -7.71 7.76 -20.74
CA LYS A 130 -8.45 8.60 -21.70
C LYS A 130 -7.53 9.32 -22.69
N LEU A 131 -6.41 8.70 -23.04
CA LEU A 131 -5.50 9.17 -24.08
C LEU A 131 -6.12 8.78 -25.43
N GLN A 132 -6.70 9.77 -26.12
CA GLN A 132 -7.23 9.65 -27.48
C GLN A 132 -6.17 9.99 -28.52
#